data_AF-A0A6B2CQS5-F1
#
_entry.id   AF-A0A6B2CQS5-F1
#
_cell.length_a   1.000
_cell.length_b   1.000
_cell.length_c   1.000
_cell.angle_alpha   90.00
_cell.angle_beta   90.00
_cell.angle_gamma   90.00
#
_symmetry.space_group_name_H-M   'P 1'
#
loop_
_entity.id
_entity.type
_entity.pdbx_description
1 polymer ?
#
loop_
_entity_poly.entity_id
_entity_poly.type
_entity_poly.pdbx_seq_one_letter_code
_entity_poly.pdbx_strand_id
1 'polypeptide(L)'
;MEGGGQPQGSRGLPVCPRCGQPYHYLERRRIGNNVYYYAVHYEGYERGPDGRARPRLRRCYLGPNLYIEVSKTHSDLGLTLKGLIEDGRERDYINALAEAIEARLRDGRLGRGEALELARSLDRLAELARRLREFASSHP
;
A
#
# COMPACT_ATOMS: atom_id res chain seq x y z
N MET A 1 4.04 6.12 28.31
CA MET A 1 4.63 4.76 28.29
C MET A 1 3.49 3.82 27.95
N GLU A 2 3.63 3.02 26.89
CA GLU A 2 2.92 1.74 26.62
C GLU A 2 3.09 1.41 25.13
N GLY A 3 4.25 0.82 24.80
CA GLY A 3 4.53 0.25 23.48
C GLY A 3 4.30 -1.26 23.52
N GLY A 4 3.05 -1.68 23.38
CA GLY A 4 2.69 -3.09 23.29
C GLY A 4 3.03 -3.65 21.89
N GLY A 5 4.29 -4.02 21.67
CA GLY A 5 4.67 -4.86 20.54
C GLY A 5 4.42 -6.32 20.90
N GLN A 6 3.36 -6.93 20.35
CA GLN A 6 3.13 -8.36 20.49
C GLN A 6 4.25 -9.15 19.77
N PRO A 7 4.94 -10.09 20.44
CA PRO A 7 5.90 -10.96 19.78
C PRO A 7 5.14 -12.09 19.08
N GLN A 8 5.01 -12.03 17.76
CA GLN A 8 4.49 -13.16 16.98
C GLN A 8 5.61 -14.19 16.80
N GLY A 9 5.34 -15.42 17.25
CA GLY A 9 6.29 -16.53 17.35
C GLY A 9 6.92 -16.98 16.02
N SER A 10 8.15 -17.50 16.15
CA SER A 10 8.89 -18.44 15.27
C SER A 10 8.57 -18.56 13.77
N ARG A 11 8.17 -17.48 13.10
CA ARG A 11 8.35 -17.26 11.67
C ARG A 11 9.41 -16.16 11.54
N GLY A 12 10.26 -16.23 10.52
CA GLY A 12 11.32 -15.22 10.31
C GLY A 12 10.76 -13.80 10.36
N LEU A 13 11.63 -12.83 10.68
CA LEU A 13 11.25 -11.42 10.75
C LEU A 13 10.48 -10.98 9.48
N PRO A 14 9.41 -10.19 9.61
CA PRO A 14 8.65 -9.74 8.46
C PRO A 14 9.53 -8.92 7.50
N VAL A 15 9.26 -9.02 6.20
CA VAL A 15 10.03 -8.35 5.14
C VAL A 15 9.48 -6.95 4.90
N CYS A 16 10.36 -5.95 4.89
CA CYS A 16 9.98 -4.56 4.66
C CYS A 16 9.60 -4.36 3.18
N PRO A 17 8.37 -3.92 2.86
CA PRO A 17 7.93 -3.75 1.48
C PRO A 17 8.66 -2.62 0.76
N ARG A 18 9.33 -1.72 1.51
CA ARG A 18 10.09 -0.60 0.93
C ARG A 18 11.51 -0.98 0.50
N CYS A 19 12.18 -1.92 1.19
CA CYS A 19 13.59 -2.21 0.91
C CYS A 19 13.94 -3.70 0.84
N GLY A 20 12.97 -4.60 0.97
CA GLY A 20 13.17 -6.05 0.89
C GLY A 20 13.95 -6.68 2.04
N GLN A 21 14.37 -5.90 3.03
CA GLN A 21 15.12 -6.40 4.19
C GLN A 21 14.17 -6.78 5.33
N PRO A 22 14.50 -7.78 6.17
CA PRO A 22 13.74 -8.04 7.37
C PRO A 22 13.72 -6.82 8.30
N TYR A 23 12.57 -6.55 8.90
CA TYR A 23 12.41 -5.51 9.91
C TYR A 23 11.94 -6.12 11.23
N HIS A 24 12.30 -5.49 12.33
CA HIS A 24 12.12 -6.03 13.67
C HIS A 24 10.71 -5.76 14.19
N TYR A 25 10.21 -4.55 13.97
CA TYR A 25 8.86 -4.17 14.36
C TYR A 25 8.34 -3.02 13.50
N LEU A 26 7.01 -2.91 13.45
CA LEU A 26 6.30 -1.82 12.80
C LEU A 26 6.06 -0.70 13.82
N GLU A 27 6.64 0.46 13.60
CA GLU A 27 6.42 1.64 14.42
C GLU A 27 5.23 2.45 13.87
N ARG A 28 4.30 2.81 14.75
CA ARG A 28 3.10 3.60 14.43
C ARG A 28 3.22 4.97 15.07
N ARG A 29 3.09 6.03 14.27
CA ARG A 29 3.11 7.42 14.75
C ARG A 29 1.80 8.10 14.41
N ARG A 30 1.06 8.56 15.42
CA ARG A 30 -0.13 9.39 15.20
C ARG A 30 0.30 10.86 15.13
N ILE A 31 -0.04 11.53 14.04
CA ILE A 31 0.22 12.97 13.85
C ILE A 31 -1.11 13.58 13.39
N GLY A 32 -1.69 14.45 14.22
CA GLY A 32 -3.04 14.95 14.02
C GLY A 32 -4.07 13.82 13.95
N ASN A 33 -4.81 13.76 12.84
CA ASN A 33 -5.84 12.75 12.56
C ASN A 33 -5.32 11.56 11.74
N ASN A 34 -4.04 11.48 11.40
CA ASN A 34 -3.48 10.42 10.56
C ASN A 34 -2.45 9.57 11.32
N VAL A 35 -2.24 8.34 10.83
CA VAL A 35 -1.30 7.37 11.39
C VAL A 35 -0.24 7.07 10.34
N TYR A 36 1.02 7.13 10.73
CA TYR A 36 2.18 6.94 9.88
C TYR A 36 2.95 5.70 10.30
N TYR A 37 3.37 4.91 9.33
CA TYR A 37 4.00 3.62 9.57
C TYR A 37 5.46 3.62 9.17
N TYR A 38 6.30 2.98 9.99
CA TYR A 38 7.72 2.79 9.72
C TYR A 38 8.11 1.34 10.01
N ALA A 39 8.77 0.69 9.05
CA ALA A 39 9.50 -0.53 9.32
C ALA A 39 10.81 -0.17 10.04
N VAL A 40 11.02 -0.71 11.24
CA VAL A 40 12.24 -0.46 12.02
C VAL A 40 13.21 -1.62 11.84
N HIS A 41 14.39 -1.30 11.32
CA HIS A 41 15.50 -2.21 11.12
C HIS A 41 16.55 -1.96 12.20
N TYR A 42 16.98 -3.04 12.85
CA TYR A 42 18.11 -3.00 13.76
C TYR A 42 19.39 -3.30 12.99
N GLU A 43 20.38 -2.41 13.14
CA GLU A 43 21.67 -2.45 12.41
C GLU A 43 22.86 -2.68 13.36
N GLY A 44 22.61 -3.30 14.52
CA GLY A 44 23.63 -3.51 15.55
C GLY A 44 23.61 -2.42 16.63
N TYR A 45 24.73 -2.30 17.36
CA TYR A 45 24.90 -1.32 18.44
C TYR A 45 25.92 -0.26 18.05
N GLU A 46 25.69 0.97 18.51
CA GLU A 46 26.63 2.08 18.45
C GLU A 46 26.96 2.58 19.87
N ARG A 47 28.18 3.10 20.07
CA ARG A 47 28.59 3.67 21.35
C ARG A 47 28.13 5.13 21.43
N GLY A 48 27.33 5.44 22.45
CA GLY A 48 26.96 6.82 22.76
C GLY A 48 28.11 7.62 23.39
N PRO A 49 27.95 8.95 23.54
CA PRO A 49 28.93 9.81 24.21
C PRO A 49 29.23 9.43 25.67
N ASP A 50 28.30 8.71 26.30
CA ASP A 50 28.37 8.14 27.65
C ASP A 50 29.07 6.77 27.70
N GLY A 51 29.59 6.29 26.55
CA GLY A 51 30.22 4.98 26.41
C GLY A 51 29.24 3.79 26.41
N ARG A 52 27.92 4.04 26.56
CA ARG A 52 26.91 2.98 26.62
C ARG A 52 26.53 2.54 25.20
N ALA A 53 26.37 1.23 25.01
CA ALA A 53 25.87 0.66 23.77
C ALA A 53 24.38 1.00 23.59
N ARG A 54 24.03 1.56 22.44
CA ARG A 54 22.65 1.89 22.06
C ARG A 54 22.32 1.21 20.73
N PRO A 55 21.11 0.68 20.55
CA PRO A 55 20.73 0.05 19.30
C PRO A 55 20.70 1.08 18.18
N ARG A 56 21.40 0.79 17.08
CA ARG A 56 21.33 1.58 15.85
C ARG A 56 20.09 1.16 15.07
N LEU A 57 19.13 2.07 14.97
CA LEU A 57 17.84 1.81 14.33
C LEU A 57 17.69 2.62 13.04
N ARG A 58 17.54 1.93 11.91
CA ARG A 58 17.14 2.54 10.64
C ARG A 58 15.64 2.39 10.46
N ARG A 59 14.97 3.46 10.00
CA ARG A 59 13.53 3.47 9.77
C ARG A 59 13.21 3.63 8.29
N CYS A 60 12.46 2.68 7.73
CA CYS A 60 11.88 2.81 6.42
C CYS A 60 10.45 3.33 6.55
N TYR A 61 10.20 4.56 6.10
CA TYR A 61 8.86 5.12 6.06
C TYR A 61 7.98 4.35 5.06
N LEU A 62 6.85 3.83 5.53
CA LEU A 62 5.91 3.02 4.74
C LEU A 62 4.66 3.81 4.30
N GLY A 63 4.63 5.11 4.54
CA GLY A 63 3.47 5.94 4.24
C GLY A 63 2.51 6.08 5.41
N PRO A 64 1.47 6.90 5.23
CA PRO A 64 0.36 7.02 6.16
C PRO A 64 -0.62 5.84 6.00
N ASN A 65 -1.58 5.72 6.90
CA ASN A 65 -2.74 4.84 6.72
C ASN A 65 -3.46 5.20 5.41
N LEU A 66 -3.77 6.49 5.25
CA LEU A 66 -4.40 7.06 4.07
C LEU A 66 -3.66 8.33 3.63
N TYR A 67 -3.46 8.50 2.33
CA TYR A 67 -2.95 9.74 1.74
C TYR A 67 -4.10 10.74 1.58
N ILE A 68 -4.51 11.35 2.69
CA ILE A 68 -5.72 12.22 2.77
C ILE A 68 -5.67 13.35 1.73
N GLU A 69 -4.64 14.20 1.74
CA GLU A 69 -4.59 15.38 0.86
C GLU A 69 -4.48 15.00 -0.62
N VAL A 70 -3.73 13.94 -0.94
CA VAL A 70 -3.62 13.46 -2.32
C VAL A 70 -4.96 12.86 -2.77
N SER A 71 -5.65 12.12 -1.91
CA SER A 71 -6.95 11.53 -2.29
C SER A 71 -8.01 12.59 -2.60
N LYS A 72 -7.96 13.76 -1.94
CA LYS A 72 -8.84 14.90 -2.27
C LYS A 72 -8.66 15.40 -3.71
N THR A 73 -7.47 15.28 -4.30
CA THR A 73 -7.21 15.71 -5.68
C THR A 73 -7.60 14.66 -6.73
N HIS A 74 -8.04 13.48 -6.31
CA HIS A 74 -8.50 12.38 -7.17
C HIS A 74 -9.94 11.95 -6.84
N SER A 75 -10.70 12.81 -6.16
CA SER A 75 -12.04 12.48 -5.67
C SER A 75 -13.03 12.18 -6.81
N ASP A 76 -12.80 12.74 -7.99
CA ASP A 76 -13.55 12.48 -9.22
C ASP A 76 -13.41 11.02 -9.71
N LEU A 77 -12.33 10.34 -9.31
CA LEU A 77 -12.08 8.93 -9.61
C LEU A 77 -12.55 7.98 -8.48
N GLY A 78 -13.14 8.51 -7.41
CA GLY A 78 -13.54 7.72 -6.24
C GLY A 78 -12.35 7.09 -5.49
N LEU A 79 -11.12 7.54 -5.76
CA LEU A 79 -9.91 6.92 -5.21
C LEU A 79 -9.59 7.44 -3.80
N THR A 80 -9.39 6.49 -2.88
CA THR A 80 -8.71 6.75 -1.61
C THR A 80 -7.36 6.05 -1.62
N LEU A 81 -6.29 6.81 -1.77
CA LEU A 81 -4.93 6.28 -1.84
C LEU A 81 -4.45 5.83 -0.46
N LYS A 82 -3.95 4.60 -0.39
CA LYS A 82 -3.55 3.88 0.82
C LYS A 82 -2.03 3.71 0.92
N GLY A 83 -1.50 3.71 2.14
CA GLY A 83 -0.08 3.49 2.43
C GLY A 83 0.43 2.10 2.06
N LEU A 84 1.75 1.90 2.08
CA LEU A 84 2.37 0.64 1.65
C LEU A 84 2.02 -0.57 2.52
N ILE A 85 1.55 -0.33 3.74
CA ILE A 85 1.21 -1.39 4.70
C ILE A 85 -0.18 -1.99 4.45
N GLU A 86 -1.02 -1.33 3.65
CA GLU A 86 -2.36 -1.83 3.34
C GLU A 86 -2.26 -2.85 2.20
N ASP A 87 -2.81 -4.04 2.44
CA ASP A 87 -2.93 -5.11 1.46
C ASP A 87 -4.18 -4.93 0.59
N GLY A 88 -4.17 -5.48 -0.63
CA GLY A 88 -5.32 -5.47 -1.54
C GLY A 88 -5.66 -4.10 -2.13
N ARG A 89 -4.74 -3.12 -2.02
CA ARG A 89 -4.92 -1.76 -2.55
C ARG A 89 -5.21 -1.77 -4.05
N GLU A 90 -4.51 -2.63 -4.79
CA GLU A 90 -4.69 -2.81 -6.22
C GLU A 90 -6.12 -3.19 -6.58
N ARG A 91 -6.76 -4.09 -5.81
CA ARG A 91 -8.16 -4.47 -6.02
C ARG A 91 -9.08 -3.28 -5.80
N ASP A 92 -8.88 -2.55 -4.72
CA ASP A 92 -9.73 -1.40 -4.38
C ASP A 92 -9.59 -0.28 -5.43
N TYR A 93 -8.38 -0.04 -5.95
CA TYR A 93 -8.15 0.95 -6.99
C TYR A 93 -8.76 0.55 -8.33
N ILE A 94 -8.64 -0.72 -8.73
CA ILE A 94 -9.26 -1.22 -9.96
C ILE A 94 -10.78 -1.05 -9.89
N ASN A 95 -11.41 -1.40 -8.76
CA ASN A 95 -12.85 -1.27 -8.59
C ASN A 95 -13.31 0.19 -8.66
N ALA A 96 -12.65 1.10 -7.93
CA ALA A 96 -12.98 2.52 -7.94
C ALA A 96 -12.83 3.14 -9.35
N LEU A 97 -11.77 2.79 -10.08
CA LEU A 97 -11.57 3.24 -11.46
C LEU A 97 -12.65 2.71 -12.41
N ALA A 98 -13.05 1.43 -12.28
CA ALA A 98 -14.11 0.86 -13.09
C ALA A 98 -15.44 1.59 -12.86
N GLU A 99 -15.81 1.81 -11.60
CA GLU A 99 -17.03 2.56 -11.23
C GLU A 99 -17.01 4.00 -11.77
N ALA A 100 -15.87 4.69 -11.67
CA ALA A 100 -15.71 6.04 -12.21
C ALA A 100 -15.85 6.07 -13.74
N ILE A 101 -15.28 5.10 -14.45
CA ILE A 101 -15.42 4.99 -15.91
C ILE A 101 -16.87 4.72 -16.31
N GLU A 102 -17.55 3.80 -15.64
CA GLU A 102 -18.97 3.50 -15.88
C GLU A 102 -19.86 4.72 -15.65
N ALA A 103 -19.62 5.48 -14.58
CA ALA A 103 -20.35 6.70 -14.30
C ALA A 103 -20.15 7.75 -15.41
N ARG A 104 -18.90 7.94 -15.85
CA ARG A 104 -18.59 8.86 -16.96
C ARG A 104 -19.22 8.44 -18.28
N LEU A 105 -19.28 7.13 -18.55
CA LEU A 105 -19.95 6.59 -19.74
C LEU A 105 -21.46 6.86 -19.69
N ARG A 106 -22.10 6.54 -18.56
CA ARG A 106 -23.54 6.74 -18.34
C ARG A 106 -23.94 8.21 -18.48
N ASP A 107 -23.11 9.11 -17.97
CA ASP A 107 -23.34 10.55 -17.99
C ASP A 107 -22.99 11.22 -19.34
N GLY A 108 -22.53 10.46 -20.33
CA GLY A 108 -22.13 10.99 -21.64
C GLY A 108 -20.88 11.87 -21.59
N ARG A 109 -20.02 11.72 -20.56
CA ARG A 109 -18.80 12.51 -20.35
C ARG A 109 -17.54 11.88 -20.98
N LEU A 110 -17.72 10.89 -21.84
CA LEU A 110 -16.64 10.24 -22.59
C LEU A 110 -16.75 10.58 -24.07
N GLY A 111 -15.70 11.17 -24.63
CA GLY A 111 -15.57 11.33 -26.08
C GLY A 111 -15.30 9.98 -26.77
N ARG A 112 -15.65 9.87 -28.06
CA ARG A 112 -15.46 8.63 -28.84
C ARG A 112 -14.02 8.09 -28.79
N GLY A 113 -13.03 8.96 -28.98
CA GLY A 113 -11.62 8.57 -28.92
C GLY A 113 -11.19 8.08 -27.54
N GLU A 114 -11.61 8.79 -26.48
CA GLU A 114 -11.32 8.41 -25.10
C GLU A 114 -11.97 7.07 -24.73
N ALA A 115 -13.22 6.85 -25.12
CA ALA A 115 -13.92 5.59 -24.90
C ALA A 115 -13.17 4.41 -25.55
N LEU A 116 -12.63 4.59 -26.76
CA LEU A 116 -11.83 3.57 -27.44
C LEU A 116 -10.49 3.30 -26.74
N GLU A 117 -9.82 4.32 -26.19
CA GLU A 117 -8.58 4.13 -25.42
C GLU A 117 -8.83 3.41 -24.08
N LEU A 118 -9.92 3.76 -23.39
CA LEU A 118 -10.34 3.07 -22.18
C LEU A 118 -10.69 1.60 -22.48
N ALA A 119 -11.43 1.34 -23.56
CA ALA A 119 -11.74 -0.03 -23.99
C ALA A 119 -10.46 -0.85 -24.22
N ARG A 120 -9.47 -0.32 -24.96
CA ARG A 120 -8.17 -0.99 -25.16
C ARG A 120 -7.42 -1.29 -23.85
N SER A 121 -7.58 -0.43 -22.85
CA SER A 121 -6.97 -0.63 -21.53
C SER A 121 -7.72 -1.71 -20.74
N LEU A 122 -9.05 -1.74 -20.82
CA LEU A 122 -9.89 -2.75 -20.21
C LEU A 122 -9.72 -4.13 -20.86
N ASP A 123 -9.49 -4.22 -22.17
CA ASP A 123 -9.18 -5.48 -22.87
C ASP A 123 -7.92 -6.15 -22.29
N ARG A 124 -6.89 -5.35 -21.98
CA ARG A 124 -5.67 -5.86 -21.31
C ARG A 124 -5.96 -6.41 -19.93
N LEU A 125 -6.86 -5.78 -19.18
CA LEU A 125 -7.29 -6.26 -17.87
C LEU A 125 -8.18 -7.51 -17.98
N ALA A 126 -9.02 -7.61 -19.01
CA ALA A 126 -9.83 -8.79 -19.27
C ALA A 126 -8.96 -10.02 -19.57
N GLU A 127 -7.91 -9.85 -20.37
CA GLU A 127 -6.93 -10.89 -20.66
C GLU A 127 -6.11 -11.28 -19.42
N LEU A 128 -5.76 -10.33 -18.56
CA LEU A 128 -5.17 -10.65 -17.25
C LEU A 128 -6.15 -11.43 -16.36
N ALA A 129 -7.42 -11.02 -16.30
CA ALA A 129 -8.44 -11.69 -15.51
C ALA A 129 -8.66 -13.14 -15.98
N ARG A 130 -8.61 -13.41 -17.29
CA ARG A 130 -8.63 -14.78 -17.83
C ARG A 130 -7.49 -15.63 -17.26
N ARG A 131 -6.25 -15.14 -17.35
CA ARG A 131 -5.06 -15.83 -16.82
C ARG A 131 -5.13 -16.04 -15.30
N LEU A 132 -5.63 -15.08 -14.54
CA LEU A 132 -5.81 -15.22 -13.09
C LEU A 132 -6.82 -16.31 -12.75
N ARG A 133 -7.93 -16.45 -13.50
CA ARG A 133 -8.91 -17.53 -13.31
C ARG A 133 -8.31 -18.89 -13.65
N GLU A 134 -7.54 -18.99 -14.74
CA GLU A 134 -6.83 -20.24 -15.10
C GLU A 134 -5.81 -20.65 -14.02
N PHE A 135 -5.07 -19.68 -13.48
CA PHE A 135 -4.16 -19.91 -12.36
C PHE A 135 -4.90 -20.43 -11.12
N ALA A 136 -6.01 -19.79 -10.73
CA ALA A 136 -6.82 -20.21 -9.59
C ALA A 136 -7.44 -21.60 -9.78
N SER A 137 -7.87 -21.95 -11.00
CA SER A 137 -8.42 -23.28 -11.30
C SER A 137 -7.36 -24.39 -11.35
N SER A 138 -6.08 -24.04 -11.55
CA SER A 138 -4.97 -25.00 -11.64
C SER A 138 -4.24 -25.23 -10.30
N HIS A 139 -4.49 -24.41 -9.28
CA HIS A 139 -3.86 -24.49 -7.96
C HIS A 139 -4.96 -24.45 -6.88
N PRO A 140 -5.42 -25.60 -6.38
CA PRO A 140 -6.45 -25.69 -5.34
C PRO A 140 -5.99 -25.17 -3.96
#